data_AF-A0A1W6MW29-F1
#
_entry.id   AF-A0A1W6MW29-F1
#
_cell.length_a   1.000
_cell.length_b   1.000
_cell.length_c   1.000
_cell.angle_alpha   90.00
_cell.angle_beta   90.00
_cell.angle_gamma   90.00
#
_symmetry.space_group_name_H-M   'P 1'
#
loop_
_entity.id
_entity.type
_entity.pdbx_description
1 polymer ?
#
loop_
_entity_poly.entity_id
_entity_poly.type
_entity_poly.pdbx_seq_one_letter_code
_entity_poly.pdbx_strand_id
1 'polypeptide(L)'
;MLRSYFVLDSTLSEEHQRVMDQIAFIERVAAEPRFDAHRMVVALWELLEVTNQHFAHEEKAMVDDAFPRLALHRRDHEYLLKALRDYIAAFVDNTERPSASFCDNLRSWIGFHCRRYDEDYSRFSDWRRASGSRA
;
A
#
# COMPACT_ATOMS: atom_id res chain seq x y z
N MET A 1 3.66 8.27 -18.34
CA MET A 1 3.86 9.61 -17.74
C MET A 1 3.41 9.52 -16.28
N LEU A 2 4.26 9.03 -15.37
CA LEU A 2 3.92 8.74 -13.96
C LEU A 2 4.94 9.36 -12.99
N ARG A 3 5.48 10.53 -13.33
CA ARG A 3 6.66 11.08 -12.64
C ARG A 3 6.33 12.15 -11.60
N SER A 4 5.13 12.12 -11.01
CA SER A 4 4.68 13.18 -10.08
C SER A 4 3.83 12.69 -8.90
N TYR A 5 4.10 11.50 -8.36
CA TYR A 5 3.42 11.02 -7.13
C TYR A 5 4.34 10.83 -5.93
N PHE A 6 5.67 10.92 -6.09
CA PHE A 6 6.62 10.75 -4.99
C PHE A 6 7.56 11.92 -4.91
N VAL A 7 7.13 12.96 -4.19
CA VAL A 7 8.05 13.91 -3.57
C VAL A 7 7.68 13.94 -2.11
N LEU A 8 8.45 13.22 -1.29
CA LEU A 8 8.92 13.60 0.04
C LEU A 8 9.94 12.52 0.48
N ASP A 9 11.17 12.96 0.70
CA ASP A 9 12.34 12.21 1.15
C ASP A 9 12.04 11.39 2.43
N SER A 10 11.87 10.06 2.31
CA SER A 10 11.78 9.12 3.43
C SER A 10 11.75 7.65 2.96
N THR A 11 12.05 6.72 3.87
CA THR A 11 11.87 5.26 3.70
C THR A 11 10.43 4.87 3.32
N LEU A 12 9.41 5.62 3.79
CA LEU A 12 8.01 5.37 3.44
C LEU A 12 7.75 5.57 1.95
N SER A 13 8.43 6.53 1.31
CA SER A 13 8.34 6.73 -0.15
C SER A 13 8.88 5.54 -0.94
N GLU A 14 9.95 4.89 -0.46
CA GLU A 14 10.48 3.68 -1.08
C GLU A 14 9.53 2.49 -0.92
N GLU A 15 8.89 2.36 0.24
CA GLU A 15 7.94 1.28 0.52
C GLU A 15 6.68 1.39 -0.33
N HIS A 16 6.12 2.59 -0.47
CA HIS A 16 5.02 2.80 -1.39
C HIS A 16 5.40 2.47 -2.83
N GLN A 17 6.62 2.82 -3.26
CA GLN A 17 7.11 2.46 -4.59
C GLN A 17 7.18 0.94 -4.76
N ARG A 18 7.60 0.18 -3.75
CA ARG A 18 7.59 -1.30 -3.79
C ARG A 18 6.17 -1.86 -3.95
N VAL A 19 5.19 -1.28 -3.25
CA VAL A 19 3.78 -1.69 -3.43
C VAL A 19 3.32 -1.40 -4.87
N MET A 20 3.63 -0.22 -5.40
CA MET A 20 3.28 0.16 -6.78
C MET A 20 3.97 -0.71 -7.83
N ASP A 21 5.24 -1.07 -7.60
CA ASP A 21 6.00 -1.96 -8.48
C ASP A 21 5.40 -3.37 -8.50
N GLN A 22 4.91 -3.86 -7.36
CA GLN A 22 4.24 -5.14 -7.27
C GLN A 22 2.88 -5.12 -8.00
N ILE A 23 2.11 -4.03 -7.89
CA ILE A 23 0.89 -3.85 -8.70
C ILE A 23 1.23 -3.88 -10.20
N ALA A 24 2.26 -3.17 -10.62
CA ALA A 24 2.71 -3.17 -12.01
C ALA A 24 3.21 -4.56 -12.46
N PHE A 25 3.78 -5.37 -11.56
CA PHE A 25 4.15 -6.75 -11.84
C PHE A 25 2.93 -7.63 -12.07
N ILE A 26 1.91 -7.53 -11.23
CA ILE A 26 0.63 -8.23 -11.41
C ILE A 26 0.01 -7.91 -12.77
N GLU A 27 0.00 -6.65 -13.17
CA GLU A 27 -0.51 -6.24 -14.50
C GLU A 27 0.27 -6.90 -15.64
N ARG A 28 1.59 -6.99 -15.53
CA ARG A 28 2.42 -7.67 -16.53
C ARG A 28 2.08 -9.15 -16.60
N VAL A 29 1.95 -9.85 -15.46
CA VAL A 29 1.57 -11.28 -15.42
C VAL A 29 0.18 -11.49 -16.04
N ALA A 30 -0.77 -10.59 -15.76
CA ALA A 30 -2.12 -10.67 -16.34
C ALA A 30 -2.15 -10.45 -17.86
N ALA A 31 -1.20 -9.67 -18.40
CA ALA A 31 -1.11 -9.34 -19.82
C ALA A 31 -0.26 -10.33 -20.65
N GLU A 32 0.35 -11.35 -20.02
CA GLU A 32 1.17 -12.32 -20.73
C GLU A 32 0.32 -13.17 -21.72
N PRO A 33 0.83 -13.49 -22.93
CA PRO A 33 0.07 -14.25 -23.93
C PRO A 33 -0.42 -15.61 -23.45
N ARG A 34 0.30 -16.20 -22.50
CA ARG A 34 -0.09 -17.42 -21.81
C ARG A 34 -0.21 -17.13 -20.32
N PHE A 35 -1.45 -17.05 -19.85
CA PHE A 35 -1.73 -16.80 -18.46
C PHE A 35 -1.21 -17.95 -17.56
N ASP A 36 -0.42 -17.59 -16.55
CA ASP A 36 0.08 -18.49 -15.51
C ASP A 36 -0.64 -18.18 -14.18
N ALA A 37 -1.64 -19.00 -13.85
CA ALA A 37 -2.44 -18.84 -12.64
C ALA A 37 -1.61 -19.00 -11.36
N HIS A 38 -0.63 -19.92 -11.34
CA HIS A 38 0.21 -20.12 -10.16
C HIS A 38 1.08 -18.89 -9.90
N ARG A 39 1.71 -18.35 -10.96
CA ARG A 39 2.49 -17.12 -10.86
C ARG A 39 1.64 -15.92 -10.46
N MET A 40 0.39 -15.83 -10.91
CA MET A 40 -0.55 -14.81 -10.46
C MET A 40 -0.85 -14.93 -8.95
N VAL A 41 -1.13 -16.14 -8.45
CA VAL A 41 -1.34 -16.36 -7.00
C VAL A 41 -0.12 -15.91 -6.20
N VAL A 42 1.09 -16.29 -6.60
CA VAL A 42 2.34 -15.88 -5.94
C VAL A 42 2.46 -14.35 -5.93
N ALA A 43 2.24 -13.70 -7.08
CA ALA A 43 2.33 -12.25 -7.20
C ALA A 43 1.32 -11.51 -6.29
N LEU A 44 0.11 -12.04 -6.12
CA LEU A 44 -0.92 -11.47 -5.25
C LEU A 44 -0.56 -11.64 -3.76
N TRP A 45 -0.01 -12.79 -3.36
CA TRP A 45 0.47 -12.97 -1.99
C TRP A 45 1.67 -12.07 -1.67
N GLU A 46 2.59 -11.89 -2.61
CA GLU A 46 3.68 -10.93 -2.49
C GLU A 46 3.17 -9.48 -2.36
N LEU A 47 2.10 -9.11 -3.08
CA LEU A 47 1.44 -7.81 -2.90
C LEU A 47 0.89 -7.65 -1.49
N LEU A 48 0.15 -8.66 -0.99
CA LEU A 48 -0.38 -8.61 0.37
C LEU A 48 0.75 -8.45 1.40
N GLU A 49 1.85 -9.19 1.23
CA GLU A 49 2.98 -9.15 2.15
C GLU A 49 3.67 -7.78 2.14
N VAL A 50 4.02 -7.24 0.96
CA VAL A 50 4.70 -5.94 0.88
C VAL A 50 3.82 -4.80 1.40
N THR A 51 2.51 -4.86 1.16
CA THR A 51 1.54 -3.90 1.71
C THR A 51 1.44 -4.02 3.23
N ASN A 52 1.37 -5.24 3.77
CA ASN A 52 1.30 -5.46 5.21
C ASN A 52 2.58 -4.99 5.94
N GLN A 53 3.75 -5.25 5.37
CA GLN A 53 5.03 -4.79 5.92
C GLN A 53 5.11 -3.26 5.98
N HIS A 54 4.72 -2.59 4.90
CA HIS A 54 4.66 -1.14 4.84
C HIS A 54 3.74 -0.56 5.93
N PHE A 55 2.50 -1.06 6.02
CA PHE A 55 1.55 -0.61 7.04
C PHE A 55 2.06 -0.86 8.47
N ALA A 56 2.67 -2.01 8.74
CA ALA A 56 3.23 -2.31 10.05
C ALA A 56 4.37 -1.33 10.43
N HIS A 57 5.22 -0.96 9.47
CA HIS A 57 6.28 0.01 9.70
C HIS A 57 5.72 1.42 9.94
N GLU A 58 4.77 1.87 9.11
CA GLU A 58 4.14 3.19 9.27
C GLU A 58 3.41 3.31 10.61
N GLU A 59 2.60 2.31 10.96
CA GLU A 59 1.87 2.29 12.23
C GLU A 59 2.80 2.25 13.43
N LYS A 60 3.93 1.54 13.34
CA LYS A 60 4.95 1.57 14.38
C LYS A 60 5.49 2.99 14.57
N ALA A 61 5.80 3.68 13.48
CA ALA A 61 6.30 5.05 13.55
C ALA A 61 5.24 5.99 14.17
N MET A 62 3.97 5.83 13.79
CA MET A 62 2.85 6.57 14.39
C MET A 62 2.67 6.33 15.89
N VAL A 63 2.90 5.09 16.35
CA VAL A 63 2.90 4.75 17.79
C VAL A 63 4.03 5.49 18.50
N ASP A 64 5.24 5.42 17.95
CA ASP A 64 6.43 6.03 18.53
C ASP A 64 6.30 7.57 18.64
N ASP A 65 5.63 8.20 17.67
CA ASP A 65 5.33 9.64 17.65
C ASP A 65 4.07 10.05 18.45
N ALA A 66 3.31 9.08 18.98
CA ALA A 66 2.01 9.27 19.62
C ALA A 66 0.99 10.01 18.73
N PHE A 67 0.89 9.60 17.46
CA PHE A 67 0.02 10.21 16.47
C PHE A 67 -1.48 10.08 16.87
N PRO A 68 -2.21 11.20 17.06
CA PRO A 68 -3.58 11.15 17.59
C PRO A 68 -4.61 10.41 16.73
N ARG A 69 -4.34 10.26 15.42
CA ARG A 69 -5.28 9.65 14.47
C ARG A 69 -4.90 8.21 14.05
N LEU A 70 -3.97 7.58 14.76
CA LEU A 70 -3.53 6.20 14.49
C LEU A 70 -4.71 5.21 14.34
N ALA A 71 -5.71 5.27 15.22
CA ALA A 71 -6.84 4.33 15.18
C ALA A 71 -7.66 4.44 13.88
N LEU A 72 -7.80 5.67 13.35
CA LEU A 72 -8.49 5.89 12.08
C LEU A 72 -7.65 5.37 10.90
N HIS A 73 -6.35 5.65 10.93
CA HIS A 73 -5.40 5.24 9.89
C HIS A 73 -5.30 3.71 9.78
N ARG A 74 -5.13 3.02 10.91
CA ARG A 74 -5.10 1.55 10.98
C ARG A 74 -6.37 0.90 10.44
N ARG A 75 -7.55 1.50 10.67
CA ARG A 75 -8.80 0.96 10.14
C ARG A 75 -8.82 0.93 8.62
N ASP A 76 -8.26 1.97 7.98
CA ASP A 76 -8.20 2.03 6.52
C ASP A 76 -7.18 0.99 5.98
N HIS A 77 -6.06 0.78 6.68
CA HIS A 77 -5.13 -0.33 6.39
C HIS A 77 -5.79 -1.72 6.50
N GLU A 78 -6.47 -1.98 7.60
CA GLU A 78 -7.18 -3.25 7.85
C GLU A 78 -8.21 -3.53 6.75
N TYR A 79 -8.92 -2.49 6.29
CA TYR A 79 -9.86 -2.59 5.19
C TYR A 79 -9.18 -3.05 3.88
N LEU A 80 -8.07 -2.41 3.50
CA LEU A 80 -7.35 -2.81 2.29
C LEU A 80 -6.81 -4.24 2.41
N LEU A 81 -6.15 -4.57 3.53
CA LEU A 81 -5.59 -5.91 3.74
C LEU A 81 -6.68 -6.98 3.71
N LYS A 82 -7.88 -6.69 4.23
CA LYS A 82 -9.02 -7.60 4.12
C LYS A 82 -9.46 -7.75 2.67
N ALA A 83 -9.61 -6.66 1.93
CA ALA A 83 -10.01 -6.70 0.52
C ALA A 83 -9.01 -7.49 -0.34
N LEU A 84 -7.71 -7.35 -0.09
CA LEU A 84 -6.67 -8.14 -0.75
C LEU A 84 -6.79 -9.64 -0.44
N ARG A 85 -6.99 -10.00 0.84
CA ARG A 85 -7.20 -11.41 1.23
C ARG A 85 -8.45 -12.01 0.59
N ASP A 86 -9.56 -11.27 0.60
CA ASP A 86 -10.82 -11.72 0.00
C ASP A 86 -10.65 -11.95 -1.51
N TYR A 87 -9.96 -11.02 -2.20
CA TYR A 87 -9.67 -11.14 -3.64
C TYR A 87 -8.76 -12.35 -3.94
N ILE A 88 -7.71 -12.56 -3.15
CA ILE A 88 -6.82 -13.73 -3.29
C ILE A 88 -7.60 -15.03 -3.13
N ALA A 89 -8.45 -15.12 -2.10
CA ALA A 89 -9.28 -16.30 -1.88
C ALA A 89 -10.22 -16.56 -3.06
N ALA A 90 -10.94 -15.53 -3.53
CA ALA A 90 -11.84 -15.63 -4.66
C ALA A 90 -11.13 -16.03 -5.96
N PHE A 91 -9.88 -15.57 -6.15
CA PHE A 91 -9.04 -15.94 -7.29
C PHE A 91 -8.60 -17.42 -7.21
N VAL A 92 -8.15 -17.88 -6.03
CA VAL A 92 -7.78 -19.29 -5.80
C VAL A 92 -8.97 -20.23 -6.01
N ASP A 93 -10.16 -19.83 -5.58
CA ASP A 93 -11.41 -20.58 -5.75
C ASP A 93 -11.99 -20.50 -7.17
N ASN A 94 -11.27 -19.87 -8.12
CA ASN A 94 -11.70 -19.66 -9.52
C ASN A 94 -13.02 -18.87 -9.67
N THR A 95 -13.47 -18.18 -8.63
CA THR A 95 -14.65 -17.31 -8.65
C THR A 95 -14.36 -15.88 -9.14
N GLU A 96 -13.08 -15.50 -9.17
CA GLU A 96 -12.59 -14.21 -9.68
C GLU A 96 -11.59 -14.45 -10.83
N ARG A 97 -11.37 -13.41 -11.66
CA ARG A 97 -10.34 -13.42 -12.71
C ARG A 97 -9.48 -12.16 -12.57
N PRO A 98 -8.21 -12.17 -13.02
CA PRO A 98 -7.40 -10.97 -12.99
C PRO A 98 -8.08 -9.91 -13.85
N SER A 99 -8.31 -8.73 -13.28
CA SER A 99 -8.95 -7.64 -13.98
C SER A 99 -8.09 -6.38 -13.91
N ALA A 100 -8.03 -5.64 -15.01
CA ALA A 100 -7.38 -4.33 -15.02
C ALA A 100 -8.00 -3.39 -13.96
N SER A 101 -9.32 -3.53 -13.74
CA SER A 101 -10.05 -2.79 -12.71
C SER A 101 -9.53 -3.03 -11.30
N PHE A 102 -9.05 -4.24 -10.97
CA PHE A 102 -8.46 -4.51 -9.65
C PHE A 102 -7.20 -3.67 -9.44
N CYS A 103 -6.26 -3.68 -10.40
CA CYS A 103 -5.02 -2.90 -10.33
C CYS A 103 -5.29 -1.39 -10.34
N ASP A 104 -6.25 -0.91 -11.13
CA ASP A 104 -6.65 0.50 -11.15
C ASP A 104 -7.27 0.97 -9.83
N ASN A 105 -8.09 0.12 -9.21
CA ASN A 105 -8.69 0.41 -7.91
C ASN A 105 -7.62 0.46 -6.81
N LEU A 106 -6.66 -0.46 -6.81
CA LEU A 106 -5.54 -0.44 -5.86
C LEU A 106 -4.67 0.81 -6.02
N ARG A 107 -4.29 1.18 -7.25
CA ARG A 107 -3.52 2.41 -7.50
C ARG A 107 -4.28 3.65 -7.02
N SER A 108 -5.57 3.69 -7.31
CA SER A 108 -6.46 4.78 -6.88
C SER A 108 -6.51 4.88 -5.36
N TRP A 109 -6.70 3.74 -4.68
CA TRP A 109 -6.74 3.68 -3.22
C TRP A 109 -5.41 4.12 -2.60
N ILE A 110 -4.28 3.56 -3.03
CA ILE A 110 -2.96 3.89 -2.49
C ILE A 110 -2.66 5.37 -2.72
N GLY A 111 -2.88 5.87 -3.93
CA GLY A 111 -2.65 7.28 -4.23
C GLY A 111 -3.51 8.22 -3.38
N PHE A 112 -4.78 7.86 -3.13
CA PHE A 112 -5.63 8.63 -2.24
C PHE A 112 -5.15 8.56 -0.79
N HIS A 113 -4.82 7.36 -0.31
CA HIS A 113 -4.35 7.11 1.05
C HIS A 113 -3.09 7.93 1.36
N CYS A 114 -2.07 7.86 0.50
CA CYS A 114 -0.84 8.63 0.64
C CYS A 114 -1.08 10.13 0.73
N ARG A 115 -1.88 10.68 -0.19
CA ARG A 115 -2.13 12.13 -0.24
C ARG A 115 -2.98 12.62 0.93
N ARG A 116 -3.87 11.78 1.47
CA ARG A 116 -4.86 12.22 2.44
C ARG A 116 -4.47 11.93 3.88
N TYR A 117 -3.85 10.78 4.13
CA TYR A 117 -3.60 10.27 5.47
C TYR A 117 -2.10 10.20 5.78
N ASP A 118 -1.27 9.68 4.87
CA ASP A 118 0.18 9.56 5.12
C ASP A 118 0.85 10.93 5.13
N GLU A 119 0.44 11.86 4.25
CA GLU A 119 0.87 13.27 4.31
C GLU A 119 0.52 13.93 5.64
N ASP A 120 -0.63 13.58 6.21
CA ASP A 120 -1.14 14.11 7.46
C ASP A 120 -0.28 13.62 8.65
N TYR A 121 0.20 12.37 8.60
CA TYR A 121 1.18 11.83 9.54
C TYR A 121 2.58 12.44 9.33
N SER A 122 3.05 12.55 8.08
CA SER A 122 4.34 13.14 7.76
C SER A 122 4.48 14.56 8.34
N ARG A 123 3.46 15.41 8.15
CA ARG A 123 3.43 16.77 8.73
C ARG A 123 3.45 16.75 10.26
N PHE A 124 2.76 15.79 10.88
CA PHE A 124 2.77 15.64 12.34
C PHE A 124 4.15 15.21 12.86
N SER A 125 4.80 14.24 12.20
CA SER A 125 6.15 13.78 12.56
C SER A 125 7.17 14.91 12.42
N ASP A 126 7.12 15.70 11.35
CA ASP A 126 7.95 16.89 11.17
C ASP A 126 7.77 17.91 12.29
N TRP A 127 6.52 18.21 12.63
CA TRP A 127 6.19 19.08 13.76
C TRP A 127 6.71 18.51 15.10
N ARG A 128 6.59 17.19 15.31
CA ARG A 128 7.04 16.52 16.53
C ARG A 128 8.56 16.64 16.68
N ARG A 129 9.32 16.36 15.62
CA ARG A 129 10.79 16.49 15.56
C ARG A 129 11.23 17.94 15.81
N ALA A 130 10.60 18.91 15.16
CA ALA A 130 10.92 20.32 15.33
C ALA A 130 10.62 20.83 16.76
N SER A 131 9.57 20.30 17.40
CA SER A 131 9.19 20.68 18.77
C SER A 131 10.01 19.96 19.84
N GLY A 132 10.49 18.74 19.55
CA GLY A 132 11.37 17.97 20.44
C GLY A 132 12.81 18.49 20.48
N SER A 133 13.34 19.03 19.38
CA SER A 133 14.68 19.67 19.33
C SER A 133 14.77 21.04 20.01
N ARG A 134 13.65 21.58 20.53
CA ARG A 134 13.61 22.87 21.25
C ARG A 134 13.65 22.71 22.78
N ALA A 135 13.91 21.51 23.28
CA ALA A 135 14.08 21.21 24.70
C ALA A 135 15.57 21.15 25.10
#